data_AF-A0A517MFS3-F1
#
_entry.id   AF-A0A517MFS3-F1
#
_cell.length_a   1.000
_cell.length_b   1.000
_cell.length_c   1.000
_cell.angle_alpha   90.00
_cell.angle_beta   90.00
_cell.angle_gamma   90.00
#
_symmetry.space_group_name_H-M   'P 1'
#
loop_
_entity.id
_entity.type
_entity.pdbx_description
1 polymer ?
#
loop_
_entity_poly.entity_id
_entity_poly.type
_entity_poly.pdbx_seq_one_letter_code
_entity_poly.pdbx_strand_id
1 'polypeptide(L)'
;MRSENGSSESLNVAITKQHHLRFGVAFYITAAVVAIGSLVLCAQADPFYAGLSFLPFSFGPLVITAALCVALRTFYAQLVLAMSSLVYAVWFSYVFAHTFYINPDPQSPIAFVFLGIYASPVLAAFWLGAILVYCLTKTKSVDERSTDESILEIREIKPS
;
A
#
# COMPACT_ATOMS: atom_id res chain seq x y z
N MET A 1 50.15 -22.42 -17.40
CA MET A 1 49.54 -22.38 -16.05
C MET A 1 49.44 -20.92 -15.62
N ARG A 2 48.24 -20.33 -15.67
CA ARG A 2 47.94 -19.05 -15.01
C ARG A 2 46.51 -19.18 -14.48
N SER A 3 46.41 -19.21 -13.16
CA SER A 3 45.18 -19.46 -12.44
C SER A 3 44.32 -18.19 -12.34
N GLU A 4 43.02 -18.43 -12.27
CA GLU A 4 42.04 -17.82 -11.37
C GLU A 4 42.14 -16.30 -11.13
N ASN A 5 41.21 -15.52 -11.69
CA ASN A 5 40.69 -14.33 -10.99
C ASN A 5 39.36 -13.76 -11.54
N GLY A 6 38.46 -14.59 -12.06
CA GLY A 6 37.21 -14.13 -12.71
C GLY A 6 35.94 -14.18 -11.86
N SER A 7 35.99 -14.70 -10.63
CA SER A 7 34.77 -15.07 -9.87
C SER A 7 34.30 -14.00 -8.88
N SER A 8 35.16 -13.06 -8.49
CA SER A 8 34.90 -12.15 -7.36
C SER A 8 34.14 -10.88 -7.74
N GLU A 9 34.19 -10.45 -9.00
CA GLU A 9 33.51 -9.22 -9.45
C GLU A 9 32.02 -9.44 -9.74
N SER A 10 31.62 -10.61 -10.24
CA SER A 10 30.21 -10.90 -10.55
C SER A 10 29.34 -11.07 -9.31
N LEU A 11 29.92 -11.56 -8.19
CA LEU A 11 29.22 -11.70 -6.92
C LEU A 11 28.96 -10.35 -6.24
N ASN A 12 29.90 -9.40 -6.37
CA ASN A 12 29.78 -8.08 -5.76
C ASN A 12 28.76 -7.17 -6.47
N VAL A 13 28.58 -7.30 -7.79
CA VAL A 13 27.56 -6.52 -8.54
C VAL A 13 26.13 -6.97 -8.22
N ALA A 14 25.94 -8.22 -7.78
CA ALA A 14 24.62 -8.71 -7.35
C ALA A 14 24.20 -8.19 -5.97
N ILE A 15 25.15 -7.83 -5.10
CA ILE A 15 24.90 -7.38 -3.72
C ILE A 15 24.56 -5.87 -3.68
N THR A 16 25.03 -5.07 -4.65
CA THR A 16 24.82 -3.61 -4.67
C THR A 16 23.52 -3.15 -5.31
N LYS A 17 22.62 -4.07 -5.71
CA LYS A 17 21.22 -3.70 -5.99
C LYS A 17 20.42 -3.64 -4.69
N GLN A 18 20.95 -2.86 -3.74
CA GLN A 18 20.23 -2.34 -2.59
C GLN A 18 19.18 -1.37 -3.14
N HIS A 19 18.12 -1.93 -3.71
CA HIS A 19 16.89 -1.21 -4.01
C HIS A 19 16.37 -0.69 -2.69
N HIS A 20 16.78 0.53 -2.32
CA HIS A 20 16.09 1.32 -1.32
C HIS A 20 14.62 1.31 -1.72
N LEU A 21 13.83 0.47 -1.03
CA LEU A 21 12.39 0.43 -1.12
C LEU A 21 11.91 1.79 -0.64
N ARG A 22 11.82 2.74 -1.57
CA ARG A 22 11.21 4.04 -1.32
C ARG A 22 9.72 3.77 -1.20
N PHE A 23 9.26 3.65 0.04
CA PHE A 23 7.85 3.53 0.37
C PHE A 23 7.15 4.85 0.01
N GLY A 24 5.99 4.75 -0.65
CA GLY A 24 5.18 5.91 -1.00
C GLY A 24 4.44 6.49 0.22
N VAL A 25 3.95 7.72 0.10
CA VAL A 25 3.22 8.42 1.18
C VAL A 25 2.03 7.59 1.69
N ALA A 26 1.31 6.91 0.80
CA ALA A 26 0.17 6.09 1.17
C ALA A 26 0.55 4.90 2.07
N PHE A 27 1.75 4.35 1.90
CA PHE A 27 2.25 3.29 2.76
C PHE A 27 2.41 3.79 4.20
N TYR A 28 3.03 4.96 4.39
CA TYR A 28 3.21 5.54 5.72
C TYR A 28 1.87 5.89 6.39
N ILE A 29 0.92 6.43 5.62
CA ILE A 29 -0.44 6.69 6.12
C ILE A 29 -1.10 5.38 6.57
N THR A 30 -1.03 4.34 5.74
CA THR A 30 -1.59 3.02 6.05
C THR A 30 -0.96 2.43 7.30
N ALA A 31 0.38 2.48 7.40
CA ALA A 31 1.12 2.01 8.56
C ALA A 31 0.74 2.78 9.84
N ALA A 32 0.58 4.10 9.75
CA ALA A 32 0.15 4.93 10.88
C ALA A 32 -1.27 4.56 11.35
N VAL A 33 -2.21 4.36 10.42
CA VAL A 33 -3.58 3.92 10.73
C VAL A 33 -3.58 2.56 11.44
N VAL A 34 -2.81 1.60 10.92
CA VAL A 34 -2.68 0.27 11.56
C VAL A 34 -2.06 0.38 12.95
N ALA A 35 -0.96 1.13 13.09
CA ALA A 35 -0.26 1.27 14.37
C ALA A 35 -1.15 1.93 15.44
N ILE A 36 -1.76 3.08 15.10
CA ILE A 36 -2.65 3.81 16.01
C ILE A 36 -3.88 2.97 16.35
N GLY A 37 -4.54 2.39 15.35
CA GLY A 37 -5.72 1.56 15.57
C GLY A 37 -5.42 0.31 16.41
N SER A 38 -4.24 -0.31 16.22
CA SER A 38 -3.81 -1.45 17.04
C SER A 38 -3.59 -1.05 18.50
N LEU A 39 -2.92 0.07 18.74
CA LEU A 39 -2.72 0.59 20.10
C LEU A 39 -4.05 0.88 20.78
N VAL A 40 -4.99 1.50 20.06
CA VAL A 40 -6.32 1.83 20.57
C VAL A 40 -7.13 0.58 20.91
N LEU A 41 -7.08 -0.48 20.08
CA LEU A 41 -7.71 -1.77 20.40
C LEU A 41 -7.09 -2.44 21.63
N CYS A 42 -5.76 -2.49 21.69
CA CYS A 42 -5.09 -3.13 22.81
C CYS A 42 -5.32 -2.38 24.13
N ALA A 43 -5.42 -1.05 24.08
CA ALA A 43 -5.71 -0.22 25.25
C ALA A 43 -7.11 -0.46 25.85
N GLN A 44 -8.06 -0.97 25.06
CA GLN A 44 -9.40 -1.33 25.56
C GLN A 44 -9.52 -2.79 26.02
N ALA A 45 -8.51 -3.60 25.74
CA ALA A 45 -8.52 -5.01 26.08
C ALA A 45 -7.91 -5.23 27.48
N ASP A 46 -8.54 -6.08 28.28
CA ASP A 46 -7.96 -6.60 29.52
C ASP A 46 -7.93 -8.14 29.43
N PRO A 47 -6.74 -8.77 29.29
CA PRO A 47 -5.41 -8.16 29.28
C PRO A 47 -5.09 -7.44 27.95
N PHE A 48 -4.17 -6.46 28.00
CA PHE A 48 -3.78 -5.61 26.85
C PHE A 48 -3.52 -6.39 25.54
N TYR A 49 -2.82 -7.53 25.63
CA TYR A 49 -2.46 -8.33 24.47
C TYR A 49 -3.66 -9.04 23.82
N ALA A 50 -4.81 -9.15 24.48
CA ALA A 50 -6.01 -9.74 23.89
C ALA A 50 -6.51 -8.95 22.68
N GLY A 51 -6.25 -7.63 22.63
CA GLY A 51 -6.53 -6.79 21.47
C GLY A 51 -5.80 -7.23 20.20
N LEU A 52 -4.64 -7.90 20.32
CA LEU A 52 -3.86 -8.39 19.18
C LEU A 52 -4.61 -9.44 18.35
N SER A 53 -5.51 -10.20 18.99
CA SER A 53 -6.31 -11.23 18.33
C SER A 53 -7.27 -10.67 17.27
N PHE A 54 -7.68 -9.40 17.41
CA PHE A 54 -8.58 -8.74 16.46
C PHE A 54 -7.84 -8.11 15.27
N LEU A 55 -6.54 -7.85 15.39
CA LEU A 55 -5.75 -7.17 14.36
C LEU A 55 -5.81 -7.80 12.97
N PRO A 56 -5.64 -9.13 12.78
CA PRO A 56 -5.69 -9.71 11.45
C PRO A 56 -7.06 -9.54 10.78
N PHE A 57 -8.13 -9.49 11.57
CA PHE A 57 -9.50 -9.37 11.09
C PHE A 57 -9.90 -7.91 10.83
N SER A 58 -9.53 -7.00 11.74
CA SER A 58 -9.77 -5.57 11.56
C SER A 58 -8.91 -5.04 10.43
N PHE A 59 -7.58 -5.19 10.52
CA PHE A 59 -6.64 -4.53 9.61
C PHE A 59 -6.21 -5.38 8.41
N GLY A 60 -6.75 -6.59 8.25
CA GLY A 60 -6.49 -7.44 7.08
C GLY A 60 -6.61 -6.71 5.72
N PRO A 61 -7.68 -5.93 5.46
CA PRO A 61 -7.79 -5.15 4.23
C PRO A 61 -6.71 -4.06 4.06
N LEU A 62 -6.17 -3.52 5.16
CA LEU A 62 -5.07 -2.55 5.09
C LEU A 62 -3.74 -3.22 4.71
N VAL A 63 -3.58 -4.52 4.94
CA VAL A 63 -2.43 -5.29 4.43
C VAL A 63 -2.44 -5.31 2.90
N ILE A 64 -3.60 -5.51 2.29
CA ILE A 64 -3.77 -5.43 0.82
C ILE A 64 -3.42 -4.02 0.34
N THR A 65 -3.91 -3.00 1.04
CA THR A 65 -3.61 -1.60 0.72
C THR A 65 -2.11 -1.32 0.80
N ALA A 66 -1.42 -1.81 1.83
CA ALA A 66 0.03 -1.67 1.97
C ALA A 66 0.80 -2.40 0.85
N ALA A 67 0.37 -3.60 0.47
CA ALA A 67 0.95 -4.34 -0.66
C ALA A 67 0.80 -3.56 -1.98
N LEU A 68 -0.39 -3.01 -2.24
CA LEU A 68 -0.64 -2.15 -3.40
C LEU A 68 0.18 -0.85 -3.35
N CYS A 69 0.43 -0.27 -2.17
CA CYS A 69 1.29 0.91 -2.05
C CYS A 69 2.74 0.61 -2.48
N VAL A 70 3.23 -0.61 -2.26
CA VAL A 70 4.57 -1.03 -2.71
C VAL A 70 4.60 -1.27 -4.22
N ALA A 71 3.52 -1.83 -4.77
CA ALA A 71 3.41 -2.18 -6.19
C ALA A 71 3.13 -0.96 -7.10
N LEU A 72 2.23 -0.06 -6.70
CA LEU A 72 1.70 1.03 -7.54
C LEU A 72 2.36 2.37 -7.17
N ARG A 73 3.50 2.69 -7.78
CA ARG A 73 4.33 3.85 -7.35
C ARG A 73 3.95 5.21 -7.94
N THR A 74 2.94 5.28 -8.80
CA THR A 74 2.50 6.56 -9.39
C THR A 74 1.83 7.44 -8.35
N PHE A 75 2.07 8.76 -8.40
CA PHE A 75 1.49 9.73 -7.47
C PHE A 75 -0.04 9.60 -7.34
N TYR A 76 -0.75 9.50 -8.47
CA TYR A 76 -2.21 9.39 -8.46
C TYR A 76 -2.72 8.08 -7.82
N ALA A 77 -2.09 6.94 -8.11
CA ALA A 77 -2.45 5.68 -7.45
C ALA A 77 -2.17 5.73 -5.93
N GLN A 78 -1.06 6.36 -5.53
CA GLN A 78 -0.77 6.59 -4.12
C GLN A 78 -1.82 7.48 -3.45
N LEU A 79 -2.29 8.54 -4.11
CA LEU A 79 -3.36 9.38 -3.58
C LEU A 79 -4.65 8.58 -3.35
N VAL A 80 -5.05 7.75 -4.31
CA VAL A 80 -6.25 6.89 -4.18
C VAL A 80 -6.10 5.91 -3.01
N LEU A 81 -4.93 5.26 -2.88
CA LEU A 81 -4.66 4.33 -1.78
C LEU A 81 -4.60 5.05 -0.42
N ALA A 82 -4.05 6.27 -0.36
CA ALA A 82 -4.05 7.08 0.86
C ALA A 82 -5.47 7.43 1.30
N MET A 83 -6.34 7.84 0.37
CA MET A 83 -7.75 8.10 0.64
C MET A 83 -8.47 6.83 1.13
N SER A 84 -8.17 5.68 0.54
CA SER A 84 -8.69 4.39 1.01
C SER A 84 -8.36 4.13 2.48
N SER A 85 -7.12 4.38 2.90
CA SER A 85 -6.69 4.20 4.30
C SER A 85 -7.34 5.21 5.24
N LEU A 86 -7.56 6.46 4.81
CA LEU A 86 -8.25 7.48 5.61
C LEU A 86 -9.73 7.16 5.78
N VAL A 87 -10.41 6.74 4.71
CA VAL A 87 -11.82 6.31 4.77
C VAL A 87 -11.97 5.12 5.72
N TYR A 88 -11.04 4.15 5.63
CA TYR A 88 -11.02 3.04 6.58
C TYR A 88 -10.80 3.51 8.03
N ALA A 89 -9.89 4.46 8.27
CA ALA A 89 -9.65 5.00 9.61
C ALA A 89 -10.90 5.64 10.20
N VAL A 90 -11.64 6.43 9.42
CA VAL A 90 -12.92 7.04 9.84
C VAL A 90 -13.94 5.95 10.17
N TRP A 91 -14.07 4.94 9.32
CA TRP A 91 -14.97 3.81 9.55
C TRP A 91 -14.61 3.03 10.82
N PHE A 92 -13.33 2.74 11.02
CA PHE A 92 -12.82 2.09 12.22
C PHE A 92 -13.14 2.92 13.47
N SER A 93 -12.86 4.22 13.47
CA SER A 93 -13.16 5.12 14.60
C SER A 93 -14.65 5.17 14.92
N TYR A 94 -15.51 5.20 13.90
CA TYR A 94 -16.96 5.15 14.09
C TYR A 94 -17.40 3.85 14.79
N VAL A 95 -16.98 2.68 14.28
CA VAL A 95 -17.31 1.39 14.90
C VAL A 95 -16.74 1.31 16.31
N PHE A 96 -15.50 1.77 16.50
CA PHE A 96 -14.85 1.79 17.81
C PHE A 96 -15.60 2.63 18.84
N ALA A 97 -16.03 3.84 18.48
CA ALA A 97 -16.84 4.69 19.35
C ALA A 97 -18.18 4.02 19.68
N HIS A 98 -18.83 3.41 18.69
CA HIS A 98 -20.10 2.71 18.90
C HIS A 98 -19.99 1.52 19.85
N THR A 99 -18.96 0.71 19.67
CA THR A 99 -18.70 -0.51 20.44
C THR A 99 -18.32 -0.20 21.89
N PHE A 100 -17.43 0.78 22.13
CA PHE A 100 -16.87 0.98 23.47
C PHE A 100 -17.50 2.14 24.26
N TYR A 101 -18.13 3.12 23.61
CA TYR A 101 -18.58 4.35 24.29
C TYR A 101 -20.06 4.66 24.13
N ILE A 102 -20.64 4.46 22.94
CA ILE A 102 -22.02 4.87 22.68
C ILE A 102 -23.02 3.80 23.15
N ASN A 103 -22.78 2.52 22.82
CA ASN A 103 -23.63 1.42 23.27
C ASN A 103 -22.73 0.26 23.77
N PRO A 104 -22.09 0.42 24.95
CA PRO A 104 -21.18 -0.58 25.47
C PRO A 104 -21.94 -1.86 25.82
N ASP A 105 -21.73 -2.90 25.03
CA ASP A 105 -22.19 -4.26 25.29
C ASP A 105 -20.94 -5.17 25.43
N PRO A 106 -20.87 -6.07 26.44
CA PRO A 106 -19.72 -6.95 26.63
C PRO A 106 -19.39 -7.85 25.42
N GLN A 107 -20.35 -8.11 24.54
CA GLN A 107 -20.18 -8.87 23.30
C GLN A 107 -19.84 -7.99 22.09
N SER A 108 -20.05 -6.67 22.17
CA SER A 108 -19.81 -5.75 21.06
C SER A 108 -18.40 -5.79 20.46
N PRO A 109 -17.30 -6.13 21.19
CA PRO A 109 -15.98 -6.28 20.57
C PRO A 109 -15.91 -7.35 19.47
N ILE A 110 -16.87 -8.29 19.41
CA ILE A 110 -16.94 -9.26 18.31
C ILE A 110 -17.12 -8.60 16.93
N ALA A 111 -17.64 -7.37 16.89
CA ALA A 111 -17.77 -6.59 15.66
C ALA A 111 -16.42 -6.40 14.93
N PHE A 112 -15.30 -6.33 15.67
CA PHE A 112 -13.96 -6.18 15.10
C PHE A 112 -13.47 -7.39 14.30
N VAL A 113 -14.08 -8.57 14.51
CA VAL A 113 -13.81 -9.77 13.70
C VAL A 113 -14.40 -9.62 12.28
N PHE A 114 -15.53 -8.92 12.16
CA PHE A 114 -16.19 -8.72 10.87
C PHE A 114 -15.86 -7.38 10.23
N LEU A 115 -15.21 -6.47 10.97
CA LEU A 115 -14.94 -5.11 10.52
C LEU A 115 -14.21 -5.07 9.18
N GLY A 116 -13.17 -5.87 9.01
CA GLY A 116 -12.42 -5.94 7.76
C GLY A 116 -13.25 -6.51 6.60
N ILE A 117 -14.07 -7.54 6.85
CA ILE A 117 -14.94 -8.13 5.83
C ILE A 117 -15.98 -7.11 5.35
N TYR A 118 -16.62 -6.39 6.26
CA TYR A 118 -17.60 -5.36 5.92
C TYR A 118 -16.99 -4.16 5.20
N ALA A 119 -15.75 -3.78 5.53
CA ALA A 119 -15.04 -2.71 4.83
C ALA A 119 -14.52 -3.12 3.45
N SER A 120 -14.31 -4.42 3.21
CA SER A 120 -13.63 -4.92 2.01
C SER A 120 -14.28 -4.51 0.69
N PRO A 121 -15.62 -4.55 0.50
CA PRO A 121 -16.24 -4.12 -0.76
C PRO A 121 -15.97 -2.65 -1.10
N VAL A 122 -15.99 -1.77 -0.08
CA VAL A 122 -15.70 -0.34 -0.27
C VAL A 122 -14.23 -0.14 -0.61
N LEU A 123 -13.33 -0.79 0.11
CA LEU A 123 -11.89 -0.71 -0.17
C LEU A 123 -11.52 -1.33 -1.52
N ALA A 124 -12.20 -2.40 -1.93
CA ALA A 124 -12.00 -3.01 -3.23
C ALA A 124 -12.27 -2.04 -4.37
N ALA A 125 -13.27 -1.16 -4.25
CA ALA A 125 -13.49 -0.09 -5.23
C ALA A 125 -12.29 0.86 -5.33
N PHE A 126 -11.68 1.24 -4.20
CA PHE A 126 -10.46 2.04 -4.19
C PHE A 126 -9.25 1.29 -4.78
N TRP A 127 -9.10 0.00 -4.47
CA TRP A 127 -8.01 -0.82 -5.02
C TRP A 127 -8.10 -0.93 -6.54
N LEU A 128 -9.29 -1.23 -7.06
CA LEU A 128 -9.53 -1.28 -8.51
C LEU A 128 -9.30 0.09 -9.14
N GLY A 129 -9.76 1.17 -8.50
CA GLY A 129 -9.52 2.54 -8.95
C GLY A 129 -8.03 2.88 -9.02
N ALA A 130 -7.25 2.51 -7.99
CA ALA A 130 -5.80 2.74 -7.97
C ALA A 130 -5.07 1.95 -9.06
N ILE A 131 -5.45 0.69 -9.28
CA ILE A 131 -4.92 -0.16 -10.36
C ILE A 131 -5.24 0.46 -11.73
N LEU A 132 -6.48 0.90 -11.94
CA LEU A 132 -6.90 1.52 -13.20
C LEU A 132 -6.12 2.80 -13.49
N VAL A 133 -6.01 3.69 -12.51
CA VAL A 133 -5.23 4.94 -12.61
C VAL A 133 -3.76 4.64 -12.91
N TYR A 134 -3.18 3.64 -12.27
CA TYR A 134 -1.81 3.21 -12.55
C TYR A 134 -1.65 2.71 -14.00
N CYS A 135 -2.57 1.87 -14.48
CA CYS A 135 -2.54 1.39 -15.87
C CYS A 135 -2.65 2.53 -16.88
N LEU A 136 -3.59 3.46 -16.68
CA LEU A 136 -3.79 4.61 -17.57
C LEU A 136 -2.59 5.56 -17.62
N THR A 137 -1.99 5.85 -16.47
CA THR A 137 -0.79 6.70 -16.40
C THR A 137 0.42 6.03 -17.03
N LYS A 138 0.57 4.71 -16.85
CA LYS A 138 1.63 3.94 -17.49
C LYS A 138 1.51 3.95 -19.02
N THR A 139 0.30 3.74 -19.56
CA THR A 139 0.09 3.76 -21.02
C THR A 139 0.42 5.11 -21.64
N LYS A 140 0.04 6.22 -20.99
CA LYS A 140 0.36 7.57 -21.47
C LYS A 140 1.86 7.82 -21.57
N SER A 141 2.63 7.37 -20.56
CA SER A 141 4.09 7.53 -20.55
C SER A 141 4.83 6.71 -21.62
N VAL A 142 4.23 5.62 -22.10
CA VAL A 142 4.82 4.79 -23.16
C VAL A 142 4.58 5.43 -24.52
N ASP A 143 3.38 5.97 -24.74
CA ASP A 143 2.98 6.65 -25.98
C ASP A 143 3.80 7.93 -26.24
N GLU A 144 4.02 8.74 -25.19
CA GLU A 144 4.87 9.93 -25.27
C GLU A 144 6.32 9.58 -25.67
N ARG A 145 6.88 8.49 -25.13
CA ARG A 145 8.24 8.04 -25.47
C ARG A 145 8.35 7.54 -26.92
N SER A 146 7.36 6.80 -27.41
CA SER A 146 7.35 6.33 -28.81
C SER A 146 7.26 7.49 -29.79
N THR A 147 6.54 8.55 -29.43
CA THR A 147 6.42 9.74 -30.28
C THR A 147 7.75 10.47 -30.36
N ASP A 148 8.44 10.66 -29.23
CA ASP A 148 9.74 11.34 -29.19
C ASP A 148 10.84 10.61 -29.99
N GLU A 149 10.91 9.28 -29.94
CA GLU A 149 11.87 8.51 -30.74
C GLU A 149 11.63 8.67 -32.25
N SER A 150 10.36 8.64 -32.69
CA SER A 150 10.04 8.82 -34.11
C SER A 150 10.41 10.21 -34.64
N ILE A 151 10.30 11.25 -33.80
CA ILE A 151 10.69 12.62 -34.17
C ILE A 151 12.22 12.74 -34.30
N LEU A 152 12.97 12.04 -33.46
CA LEU A 152 14.44 12.03 -33.51
C LEU A 152 14.97 11.32 -34.76
N GLU A 153 14.41 10.17 -35.15
CA GLU A 153 14.80 9.47 -36.39
C GLU A 153 14.57 10.33 -37.64
N ILE A 154 13.44 11.06 -37.70
CA ILE A 154 13.14 11.96 -38.83
C ILE A 154 14.17 13.09 -38.91
N ARG A 155 14.72 13.57 -37.79
CA ARG A 155 15.78 14.59 -37.78
C ARG A 155 17.12 14.06 -38.29
N GLU A 156 17.49 12.83 -37.98
CA GLU A 156 18.77 12.26 -38.44
C GLU A 156 18.80 11.96 -39.95
N ILE A 157 17.66 11.63 -40.55
CA ILE A 157 17.54 11.36 -42.00
C ILE A 157 17.69 12.64 -42.84
N LYS A 158 17.56 13.82 -42.21
CA LYS A 158 17.71 15.12 -42.86
C LYS A 158 18.96 15.85 -42.32
N PRO A 159 20.18 15.35 -42.57
CA PRO A 159 21.37 16.14 -42.27
C PRO A 159 21.36 17.36 -43.20
N SER A 160 21.29 18.54 -42.59
CA SER A 160 21.44 19.84 -43.21
C SER A 160 22.80 19.99 -43.89
#